data_AF-A0A6C0JZ33-F1
#
_entry.id   AF-A0A6C0JZ33-F1
#
_cell.length_a   1.000
_cell.length_b   1.000
_cell.length_c   1.000
_cell.angle_alpha   90.00
_cell.angle_beta   90.00
_cell.angle_gamma   90.00
#
_symmetry.space_group_name_H-M   'P 1'
#
loop_
_entity.id
_entity.type
_entity.pdbx_description
1 polymer ?
#
loop_
_entity_poly.entity_id
_entity_poly.type
_entity_poly.pdbx_seq_one_letter_code
_entity_poly.pdbx_strand_id
1 'polypeptide(L)'
;MLEELVYTALWMGLFASLDHLIRYLKYEKPYYAVHALHNALIVYATGSDLVHTFTDLYNLQMYATNWFAIQLCFALHLYHCALYWKSFRSDDWLHHGLMIGVALPIGCIPEAHTFTGMSLFFTTGLPGGIDYALLFSVRNGWIDRHTEKRINAFLNVWIRSPGCMAMAALSIACNLSQPSVYWITLLPSLLNYWNGQYFMQQVLTDSVMKLN
;
A
#
# COMPACT_ATOMS: atom_id res chain seq x y z
N MET A 1 -21.39 -3.27 6.03
CA MET A 1 -20.44 -3.39 7.17
C MET A 1 -20.20 -4.86 7.56
N LEU A 2 -21.22 -5.64 7.93
CA LEU A 2 -21.02 -7.07 8.26
C LEU A 2 -20.44 -7.87 7.08
N GLU A 3 -20.98 -7.66 5.89
CA GLU A 3 -20.49 -8.29 4.65
C GLU A 3 -19.01 -7.96 4.38
N GLU A 4 -18.62 -6.70 4.49
CA GLU A 4 -17.22 -6.26 4.30
C GLU A 4 -16.26 -6.88 5.31
N LEU A 5 -16.70 -7.07 6.55
CA LEU A 5 -15.93 -7.78 7.57
C LEU A 5 -15.77 -9.27 7.22
N VAL A 6 -16.82 -9.90 6.70
CA VAL A 6 -16.76 -11.30 6.24
C VAL A 6 -15.78 -11.43 5.08
N TYR A 7 -15.84 -10.57 4.05
CA TYR A 7 -14.89 -10.62 2.94
C TYR A 7 -13.45 -10.35 3.40
N THR A 8 -13.24 -9.37 4.29
CA THR A 8 -11.91 -9.11 4.85
C THR A 8 -11.36 -10.33 5.59
N ALA A 9 -12.19 -11.02 6.37
CA ALA A 9 -11.79 -12.25 7.07
C ALA A 9 -11.50 -13.41 6.10
N LEU A 10 -12.28 -13.55 5.03
CA LEU A 10 -12.04 -14.57 4.00
C LEU A 10 -10.72 -14.32 3.26
N TRP A 11 -10.43 -13.07 2.87
CA TRP A 11 -9.15 -12.69 2.27
C TRP A 11 -7.97 -12.92 3.22
N MET A 12 -8.13 -12.57 4.50
CA MET A 12 -7.12 -12.83 5.53
C MET A 12 -6.84 -14.35 5.66
N GLY A 13 -7.89 -15.17 5.67
CA GLY A 13 -7.77 -16.63 5.69
C GLY A 13 -7.10 -17.18 4.43
N LEU A 14 -7.38 -16.61 3.25
CA LEU A 14 -6.70 -16.98 2.02
C LEU A 14 -5.20 -16.64 2.07
N PHE A 15 -4.84 -15.43 2.51
CA PHE A 15 -3.43 -15.03 2.65
C PHE A 15 -2.67 -15.90 3.64
N ALA A 16 -3.28 -16.23 4.78
CA ALA A 16 -2.72 -17.19 5.74
C ALA A 16 -2.54 -18.59 5.13
N SER A 17 -3.49 -19.05 4.32
CA SER A 17 -3.43 -20.36 3.66
C SER A 17 -2.32 -20.40 2.60
N LEU A 18 -2.20 -19.34 1.80
CA LEU A 18 -1.12 -19.18 0.82
C LEU A 18 0.25 -19.13 1.49
N ASP A 19 0.38 -18.39 2.61
CA ASP A 19 1.61 -18.37 3.40
C ASP A 19 2.02 -19.79 3.81
N HIS A 20 1.08 -20.55 4.38
CA HIS A 20 1.31 -21.92 4.82
C HIS A 20 1.73 -22.83 3.66
N LEU A 21 1.06 -22.70 2.50
CA LEU A 21 1.42 -23.45 1.29
C LEU A 21 2.84 -23.11 0.82
N ILE A 22 3.22 -21.84 0.78
CA ILE A 22 4.56 -21.41 0.36
C ILE A 22 5.64 -21.94 1.32
N ARG A 23 5.36 -21.99 2.64
CA ARG A 23 6.25 -22.65 3.61
C ARG A 23 6.34 -24.14 3.40
N TYR A 24 5.21 -24.80 3.10
CA TYR A 24 5.20 -26.23 2.80
C TYR A 24 6.07 -26.55 1.57
N LEU A 25 6.07 -25.66 0.58
CA LEU A 25 6.97 -25.70 -0.59
C LEU A 25 8.44 -25.34 -0.26
N LYS A 26 8.78 -25.15 1.02
CA LYS A 26 10.13 -24.86 1.55
C LYS A 26 10.75 -23.55 1.07
N TYR A 27 9.93 -22.57 0.68
CA TYR A 27 10.42 -21.22 0.39
C TYR A 27 10.59 -20.39 1.67
N GLU A 28 11.61 -19.53 1.67
CA GLU A 28 11.87 -18.62 2.78
C GLU A 28 10.99 -17.37 2.70
N LYS A 29 10.61 -16.85 3.88
CA LYS A 29 9.87 -15.58 4.04
C LYS A 29 8.62 -15.49 3.14
N PRO A 30 7.65 -16.42 3.30
CA PRO A 30 6.47 -16.54 2.44
C PRO A 30 5.60 -15.28 2.37
N TYR A 31 5.52 -14.49 3.46
CA TYR A 31 4.77 -13.24 3.46
C TYR A 31 5.21 -12.26 2.37
N TYR A 32 6.47 -12.31 1.91
CA TYR A 32 6.92 -11.48 0.78
C TYR A 32 6.23 -11.88 -0.52
N ALA A 33 6.08 -13.18 -0.79
CA ALA A 33 5.33 -13.65 -1.96
C ALA A 33 3.82 -13.35 -1.82
N VAL A 34 3.25 -13.49 -0.62
CA VAL A 34 1.85 -13.12 -0.35
C VAL A 34 1.61 -11.62 -0.59
N HIS A 35 2.52 -10.75 -0.12
CA HIS A 35 2.46 -9.31 -0.39
C HIS A 35 2.59 -9.02 -1.89
N ALA A 36 3.53 -9.65 -2.59
CA ALA A 36 3.68 -9.45 -4.04
C ALA A 36 2.39 -9.78 -4.81
N LEU A 37 1.73 -10.89 -4.48
CA LEU A 37 0.44 -11.27 -5.06
C LEU A 37 -0.68 -10.28 -4.72
N HIS A 38 -0.82 -9.93 -3.43
CA HIS A 38 -1.79 -8.93 -2.99
C HIS A 38 -1.61 -7.61 -3.75
N ASN A 39 -0.38 -7.13 -3.85
CA ASN A 39 -0.09 -5.85 -4.48
C ASN A 39 -0.40 -5.88 -5.98
N ALA A 40 -0.21 -7.02 -6.65
CA ALA A 40 -0.66 -7.21 -8.03
C ALA A 40 -2.19 -7.13 -8.14
N LEU A 41 -2.94 -7.69 -7.19
CA LEU A 41 -4.40 -7.55 -7.13
C LEU A 41 -4.83 -6.11 -6.87
N ILE A 42 -4.12 -5.37 -6.02
CA ILE A 42 -4.36 -3.93 -5.81
C ILE A 42 -4.15 -3.16 -7.12
N VAL A 43 -3.06 -3.39 -7.84
CA VAL A 43 -2.81 -2.74 -9.15
C VAL A 43 -3.94 -3.00 -10.12
N TYR A 44 -4.40 -4.24 -10.22
CA TYR A 44 -5.53 -4.61 -11.07
C TYR A 44 -6.81 -3.88 -10.63
N ALA A 45 -7.10 -3.87 -9.32
CA ALA A 45 -8.31 -3.28 -8.77
C ALA A 45 -8.34 -1.75 -8.89
N THR A 46 -7.21 -1.07 -8.77
CA THR A 46 -7.13 0.40 -8.68
C THR A 46 -6.57 1.07 -9.93
N GLY A 47 -6.23 0.30 -10.96
CA GLY A 47 -5.71 0.83 -12.23
C GLY A 47 -6.69 1.80 -12.90
N SER A 48 -7.99 1.49 -12.91
CA SER A 48 -9.02 2.40 -13.42
C SER A 48 -9.12 3.69 -12.60
N ASP A 49 -9.06 3.59 -11.26
CA ASP A 49 -9.13 4.74 -10.37
C ASP A 49 -7.97 5.70 -10.60
N LEU A 50 -6.77 5.16 -10.81
CA LEU A 50 -5.59 5.94 -11.15
C LEU A 50 -5.82 6.72 -12.45
N VAL A 51 -6.28 6.05 -13.51
CA VAL A 51 -6.54 6.68 -14.81
C VAL A 51 -7.60 7.78 -14.65
N HIS A 52 -8.75 7.46 -14.05
CA HIS A 52 -9.86 8.40 -13.89
C HIS A 52 -9.47 9.62 -13.05
N THR A 53 -8.63 9.44 -12.02
CA THR A 53 -8.13 10.56 -11.22
C THR A 53 -7.33 11.57 -12.04
N PHE A 54 -6.53 11.09 -13.00
CA PHE A 54 -5.75 11.98 -13.85
C PHE A 54 -6.50 12.50 -15.08
N THR A 55 -7.45 11.74 -15.61
CA THR A 55 -8.14 12.11 -16.86
C THR A 55 -9.49 12.81 -16.64
N ASP A 56 -10.09 12.67 -15.47
CA ASP A 56 -11.45 13.13 -15.19
C ASP A 56 -11.61 13.73 -13.78
N LEU A 57 -10.61 14.51 -13.36
CA LEU A 57 -10.53 15.11 -12.02
C LEU A 57 -11.77 15.95 -11.64
N TYR A 58 -12.47 16.53 -12.61
CA TYR A 58 -13.64 17.38 -12.37
C TYR A 58 -14.91 16.59 -12.02
N ASN A 59 -14.99 15.33 -12.46
CA ASN A 59 -16.18 14.48 -12.27
C ASN A 59 -15.90 13.32 -11.31
N LEU A 60 -14.95 13.46 -10.39
CA LEU A 60 -14.56 12.38 -9.48
C LEU A 60 -15.72 11.81 -8.66
N GLN A 61 -16.69 12.66 -8.32
CA GLN A 61 -17.90 12.28 -7.60
C GLN A 61 -18.76 11.23 -8.32
N MET A 62 -18.55 11.03 -9.63
CA MET A 62 -19.25 10.02 -10.42
C MET A 62 -18.71 8.61 -10.18
N TYR A 63 -17.52 8.48 -9.59
CA TYR A 63 -16.86 7.21 -9.32
C TYR A 63 -17.04 6.82 -7.86
N ALA A 64 -17.49 5.59 -7.62
CA ALA A 64 -17.62 5.05 -6.28
C ALA A 64 -16.24 4.78 -5.65
N THR A 65 -16.19 4.82 -4.31
CA THR A 65 -15.02 4.38 -3.56
C THR A 65 -14.73 2.90 -3.84
N ASN A 66 -13.47 2.56 -4.05
CA ASN A 66 -13.03 1.20 -4.32
C ASN A 66 -12.94 0.34 -3.05
N TRP A 67 -14.09 -0.12 -2.58
CA TRP A 67 -14.21 -0.95 -1.37
C TRP A 67 -13.47 -2.28 -1.47
N PHE A 68 -13.39 -2.85 -2.68
CA PHE A 68 -12.64 -4.08 -2.92
C PHE A 68 -11.14 -3.91 -2.60
N ALA A 69 -10.52 -2.84 -3.11
CA ALA A 69 -9.11 -2.53 -2.81
C ALA A 69 -8.88 -2.24 -1.33
N ILE A 70 -9.83 -1.55 -0.67
CA ILE A 70 -9.77 -1.28 0.78
C ILE A 70 -9.77 -2.59 1.58
N GLN A 71 -10.67 -3.52 1.24
CA GLN A 71 -10.76 -4.83 1.91
C GLN A 71 -9.51 -5.66 1.75
N LEU A 72 -8.96 -5.72 0.52
CA LEU A 72 -7.69 -6.40 0.27
C LEU A 72 -6.57 -5.82 1.14
N CYS A 73 -6.48 -4.49 1.19
CA CYS A 73 -5.48 -3.80 2.00
C CYS A 73 -5.62 -4.14 3.49
N PHE A 74 -6.83 -4.04 4.06
CA PHE A 74 -7.06 -4.45 5.45
C PHE A 74 -6.70 -5.92 5.67
N ALA A 75 -7.16 -6.81 4.81
CA ALA A 75 -6.93 -8.25 4.94
C ALA A 75 -5.45 -8.61 4.97
N LEU A 76 -4.64 -8.04 4.06
CA LEU A 76 -3.20 -8.29 4.02
C LEU A 76 -2.52 -7.82 5.30
N HIS A 77 -2.76 -6.58 5.72
CA HIS A 77 -2.06 -6.01 6.86
C HIS A 77 -2.51 -6.63 8.19
N LEU A 78 -3.78 -7.02 8.31
CA LEU A 78 -4.28 -7.76 9.48
C LEU A 78 -3.69 -9.17 9.56
N TYR A 79 -3.60 -9.91 8.44
CA TYR A 79 -2.91 -11.20 8.41
C TYR A 79 -1.41 -11.03 8.78
N HIS A 80 -0.76 -10.01 8.22
CA HIS A 80 0.65 -9.74 8.46
C HIS A 80 0.90 -9.44 9.94
N CYS A 81 0.12 -8.53 10.55
CA CYS A 81 0.16 -8.27 11.98
C CYS A 81 -0.09 -9.55 12.79
N ALA A 82 -1.16 -10.30 12.48
CA ALA A 82 -1.55 -11.48 13.26
C ALA A 82 -0.46 -12.55 13.30
N LEU A 83 0.20 -12.84 12.17
CA LEU A 83 1.20 -13.91 12.09
C LEU A 83 2.64 -13.45 12.32
N TYR A 84 2.95 -12.16 12.11
CA TYR A 84 4.33 -11.66 12.08
C TYR A 84 4.65 -10.53 13.06
N TRP A 85 3.72 -10.11 13.93
CA TRP A 85 3.95 -9.03 14.90
C TRP A 85 5.25 -9.16 15.72
N LYS A 86 5.68 -10.39 16.06
CA LYS A 86 6.93 -10.63 16.79
C LYS A 86 8.19 -10.28 16.00
N SER A 87 8.08 -10.17 14.68
CA SER A 87 9.18 -9.84 13.78
C SER A 87 9.15 -8.39 13.29
N PHE A 88 8.17 -7.60 13.74
CA PHE A 88 8.02 -6.21 13.35
C PHE A 88 9.10 -5.36 14.01
N ARG A 89 9.67 -4.45 13.21
CA ARG A 89 10.51 -3.35 13.65
C ARG A 89 9.65 -2.15 14.04
N SER A 90 10.27 -1.14 14.63
CA SER A 90 9.59 0.12 14.97
C SER A 90 8.89 0.74 13.77
N ASP A 91 9.52 0.71 12.60
CA ASP A 91 8.96 1.29 11.37
C ASP A 91 7.76 0.51 10.85
N ASP A 92 7.75 -0.82 11.04
CA ASP A 92 6.59 -1.66 10.70
C ASP A 92 5.40 -1.26 11.58
N TRP A 93 5.59 -1.14 12.90
CA TRP A 93 4.53 -0.69 13.81
C TRP A 93 4.03 0.72 13.49
N LEU A 94 4.94 1.65 13.21
CA LEU A 94 4.58 3.02 12.86
C LEU A 94 3.72 3.07 11.60
N HIS A 95 4.12 2.34 10.55
CA HIS A 95 3.37 2.28 9.30
C HIS A 95 2.00 1.63 9.47
N HIS A 96 1.91 0.47 10.12
CA HIS A 96 0.62 -0.21 10.31
C HIS A 96 -0.30 0.61 11.20
N GLY A 97 0.22 1.21 12.28
CA GLY A 97 -0.56 2.08 13.16
C GLY A 97 -1.11 3.30 12.43
N LEU A 98 -0.26 4.06 11.73
CA LEU A 98 -0.68 5.29 11.05
C LEU A 98 -1.51 5.02 9.79
N MET A 99 -1.12 4.06 8.95
CA MET A 99 -1.80 3.86 7.67
C MET A 99 -3.03 2.97 7.80
N ILE A 100 -2.95 1.87 8.54
CA ILE A 100 -4.04 0.90 8.68
C ILE A 100 -4.91 1.21 9.89
N GLY A 101 -4.34 1.73 10.97
CA GLY A 101 -5.09 2.12 12.18
C GLY A 101 -5.74 3.50 12.12
N VAL A 102 -5.23 4.42 11.28
CA VAL A 102 -5.70 5.81 11.22
C VAL A 102 -6.11 6.23 9.80
N ALA A 103 -5.19 6.27 8.84
CA ALA A 103 -5.45 6.85 7.52
C ALA A 103 -6.56 6.11 6.76
N LEU A 104 -6.46 4.78 6.65
CA LEU A 104 -7.42 3.97 5.89
C LEU A 104 -8.82 3.95 6.54
N PRO A 105 -8.98 3.79 7.88
CA PRO A 105 -10.28 3.94 8.53
C PRO A 105 -10.91 5.32 8.30
N ILE A 106 -10.14 6.40 8.41
CA ILE A 106 -10.66 7.76 8.13
C ILE A 106 -11.05 7.87 6.65
N GLY A 107 -10.28 7.30 5.73
CA GLY A 107 -10.60 7.23 4.30
C GLY A 107 -11.83 6.41 3.95
N CYS A 108 -12.40 5.66 4.90
CA CYS A 108 -13.67 4.95 4.76
C CYS A 108 -14.88 5.77 5.25
N ILE A 109 -14.68 6.93 5.86
CA ILE A 109 -15.76 7.77 6.42
C ILE A 109 -16.41 8.63 5.33
N PRO A 110 -15.70 9.53 4.64
CA PRO A 110 -16.23 10.21 3.47
C PRO A 110 -16.12 9.33 2.23
N GLU A 111 -16.92 9.61 1.20
CA GLU A 111 -16.69 9.05 -0.12
C GLU A 111 -15.37 9.59 -0.67
N ALA A 112 -14.35 8.74 -0.69
CA ALA A 112 -13.03 9.08 -1.18
C ALA A 112 -12.92 8.94 -2.71
N HIS A 113 -13.97 8.45 -3.38
CA HIS A 113 -14.02 8.22 -4.81
C HIS A 113 -12.77 7.44 -5.28
N THR A 114 -12.11 7.91 -6.34
CA THR A 114 -10.90 7.29 -6.89
C THR A 114 -9.62 7.56 -6.07
N PHE A 115 -9.62 8.51 -5.12
CA PHE A 115 -8.42 8.87 -4.37
C PHE A 115 -7.91 7.74 -3.48
N THR A 116 -8.79 6.93 -2.91
CA THR A 116 -8.36 5.74 -2.16
C THR A 116 -7.69 4.72 -3.07
N GLY A 117 -8.23 4.49 -4.27
CA GLY A 117 -7.61 3.63 -5.27
C GLY A 117 -6.22 4.13 -5.68
N MET A 118 -6.10 5.42 -6.00
CA MET A 118 -4.82 6.05 -6.31
C MET A 118 -3.81 5.93 -5.15
N SER A 119 -4.24 6.17 -3.92
CA SER A 119 -3.43 6.00 -2.72
C SER A 119 -2.88 4.59 -2.60
N LEU A 120 -3.77 3.60 -2.68
CA LEU A 120 -3.41 2.18 -2.56
C LEU A 120 -2.51 1.73 -3.71
N PHE A 121 -2.73 2.24 -4.93
CA PHE A 121 -1.87 1.94 -6.08
C PHE A 121 -0.40 2.28 -5.80
N PHE A 122 -0.12 3.47 -5.25
CA PHE A 122 1.26 3.90 -4.99
C PHE A 122 1.82 3.35 -3.68
N THR A 123 1.00 3.18 -2.64
CA THR A 123 1.49 2.74 -1.31
C THR A 123 1.58 1.21 -1.15
N THR A 124 0.65 0.46 -1.74
CA THR A 124 0.56 -1.00 -1.59
C THR A 124 0.20 -1.71 -2.90
N GLY A 125 0.30 -1.01 -4.03
CA GLY A 125 0.14 -1.55 -5.37
C GLY A 125 1.50 -1.70 -6.07
N LEU A 126 1.68 -1.01 -7.19
CA LEU A 126 2.76 -1.27 -8.15
C LEU A 126 4.17 -1.21 -7.53
N PRO A 127 4.56 -0.12 -6.82
CA PRO A 127 5.92 -0.04 -6.28
C PRO A 127 6.17 -1.16 -5.25
N GLY A 128 5.20 -1.39 -4.37
CA GLY A 128 5.31 -2.42 -3.35
C GLY A 128 5.31 -3.84 -3.94
N GLY A 129 4.51 -4.10 -4.98
CA GLY A 129 4.43 -5.43 -5.59
C GLY A 129 5.75 -5.85 -6.20
N ILE A 130 6.44 -4.93 -6.86
CA ILE A 130 7.79 -5.16 -7.38
C ILE A 130 8.77 -5.34 -6.23
N ASP A 131 8.77 -4.47 -5.21
CA ASP A 131 9.67 -4.57 -4.06
C ASP A 131 9.54 -5.94 -3.34
N TYR A 132 8.31 -6.33 -2.99
CA TYR A 132 8.05 -7.60 -2.31
C TYR A 132 8.41 -8.82 -3.15
N ALA A 133 8.22 -8.77 -4.48
CA ALA A 133 8.67 -9.84 -5.38
C ALA A 133 10.21 -9.94 -5.41
N LEU A 134 10.92 -8.81 -5.42
CA LEU A 134 12.38 -8.79 -5.36
C LEU A 134 12.89 -9.28 -4.00
N LEU A 135 12.27 -8.85 -2.90
CA LEU A 135 12.61 -9.33 -1.56
C LEU A 135 12.44 -10.85 -1.44
N PHE A 136 11.34 -11.40 -1.96
CA PHE A 136 11.13 -12.84 -2.02
C PHE A 136 12.23 -13.52 -2.85
N SER A 137 12.58 -12.95 -4.00
CA SER A 137 13.63 -13.48 -4.90
C SER A 137 15.01 -13.48 -4.24
N VAL A 138 15.37 -12.41 -3.52
CA VAL A 138 16.64 -12.32 -2.75
C VAL A 138 16.69 -13.38 -1.67
N ARG A 139 15.60 -13.56 -0.91
CA ARG A 139 15.55 -14.55 0.19
C ARG A 139 15.73 -15.99 -0.29
N ASN A 140 15.32 -16.27 -1.52
CA ASN A 140 15.42 -17.60 -2.11
C ASN A 140 16.63 -17.73 -3.07
N GLY A 141 17.54 -16.76 -3.08
CA GLY A 141 18.81 -16.82 -3.82
C GLY A 141 18.70 -16.64 -5.33
N TRP A 142 17.60 -16.10 -5.85
CA TRP A 142 17.36 -15.94 -7.29
C TRP A 142 17.99 -14.67 -7.87
N ILE A 143 18.12 -13.64 -7.05
CA ILE A 143 18.78 -12.38 -7.41
C ILE A 143 19.66 -11.91 -6.26
N ASP A 144 20.65 -11.08 -6.57
CA ASP A 144 21.51 -10.48 -5.56
C ASP A 144 20.81 -9.30 -4.84
N ARG A 145 21.29 -9.03 -3.63
CA ARG A 145 20.76 -7.97 -2.78
C ARG A 145 21.02 -6.56 -3.32
N HIS A 146 22.10 -6.35 -4.08
CA HIS A 146 22.41 -5.02 -4.62
C HIS A 146 21.44 -4.65 -5.75
N THR A 147 21.07 -5.61 -6.60
CA THR A 147 20.05 -5.45 -7.63
C THR A 147 18.71 -5.10 -7.01
N GLU A 148 18.24 -5.81 -5.98
CA GLU A 148 17.00 -5.46 -5.26
C GLU A 148 17.04 -4.03 -4.73
N LYS A 149 18.11 -3.66 -4.00
CA LYS A 149 18.23 -2.32 -3.40
C LYS A 149 18.23 -1.22 -4.44
N ARG A 150 18.93 -1.40 -5.57
CA ARG A 150 18.97 -0.43 -6.68
C ARG A 150 17.58 -0.22 -7.30
N ILE A 151 16.84 -1.31 -7.54
CA ILE A 151 15.50 -1.22 -8.10
C ILE A 151 14.55 -0.57 -7.07
N ASN A 152 14.61 -0.99 -5.80
CA ASN A 152 13.77 -0.44 -4.74
C ASN A 152 13.99 1.08 -4.54
N ALA A 153 15.25 1.55 -4.58
CA ALA A 153 15.58 2.97 -4.56
C ALA A 153 14.97 3.72 -5.75
N PHE A 154 15.10 3.17 -6.96
CA PHE A 154 14.50 3.76 -8.16
C PHE A 154 12.96 3.85 -8.04
N LEU A 155 12.30 2.76 -7.62
CA LEU A 155 10.85 2.72 -7.44
C LEU A 155 10.36 3.75 -6.43
N ASN A 156 11.08 3.92 -5.32
CA ASN A 156 10.68 4.89 -4.29
C ASN A 156 10.86 6.33 -4.74
N VAL A 157 11.98 6.66 -5.39
CA VAL A 157 12.27 8.03 -5.86
C VAL A 157 11.37 8.45 -7.00
N TRP A 158 11.13 7.56 -7.98
CA TRP A 158 10.48 7.94 -9.23
C TRP A 158 9.02 7.54 -9.36
N ILE A 159 8.53 6.63 -8.51
CA ILE A 159 7.16 6.12 -8.62
C ILE A 159 6.38 6.33 -7.32
N ARG A 160 6.81 5.71 -6.20
CA ARG A 160 6.06 5.77 -4.93
C ARG A 160 5.95 7.19 -4.41
N SER A 161 7.08 7.86 -4.17
CA SER A 161 7.11 9.20 -3.56
C SER A 161 6.35 10.22 -4.42
N PRO A 162 6.62 10.36 -5.74
CA PRO A 162 5.86 11.27 -6.58
C PRO A 162 4.36 10.95 -6.63
N GLY A 163 3.99 9.67 -6.71
CA GLY A 163 2.60 9.25 -6.72
C GLY A 163 1.86 9.57 -5.42
N CYS A 164 2.49 9.33 -4.27
CA CYS A 164 1.96 9.71 -2.96
C CYS A 164 1.80 11.23 -2.82
N MET A 165 2.77 12.01 -3.30
CA MET A 165 2.69 13.48 -3.32
C MET A 165 1.56 13.98 -4.22
N ALA A 166 1.42 13.41 -5.43
CA ALA A 166 0.37 13.77 -6.37
C ALA A 166 -1.01 13.47 -5.78
N MET A 167 -1.20 12.28 -5.20
CA MET A 167 -2.44 11.93 -4.49
C MET A 167 -2.75 12.95 -3.40
N ALA A 168 -1.77 13.28 -2.54
CA ALA A 168 -1.99 14.19 -1.43
C ALA A 168 -2.37 15.59 -1.92
N ALA A 169 -1.66 16.13 -2.92
CA ALA A 169 -1.92 17.45 -3.47
C ALA A 169 -3.28 17.53 -4.16
N LEU A 170 -3.63 16.55 -4.99
CA LEU A 170 -4.91 16.51 -5.70
C LEU A 170 -6.08 16.33 -4.73
N SER A 171 -5.96 15.43 -3.76
CA SER A 171 -6.97 15.21 -2.73
C SER A 171 -7.23 16.49 -1.93
N ILE A 172 -6.17 17.19 -1.48
CA ILE A 172 -6.31 18.47 -0.77
C ILE A 172 -7.00 19.50 -1.67
N ALA A 173 -6.55 19.66 -2.91
CA ALA A 173 -7.10 20.63 -3.85
C ALA A 173 -8.60 20.39 -4.13
N CYS A 174 -9.00 19.13 -4.35
CA CYS A 174 -10.40 18.76 -4.60
C CYS A 174 -11.31 18.96 -3.38
N ASN A 175 -10.77 18.82 -2.17
CA ASN A 175 -11.55 18.96 -0.93
C ASN A 175 -11.59 20.39 -0.38
N LEU A 176 -10.77 21.33 -0.90
CA LEU A 176 -10.81 22.74 -0.47
C LEU A 176 -12.18 23.40 -0.67
N SER A 177 -12.91 22.99 -1.70
CA SER A 177 -14.27 23.47 -1.99
C SER A 177 -15.37 22.76 -1.18
N GLN A 178 -15.01 21.77 -0.35
CA GLN A 178 -15.93 20.97 0.46
C GLN A 178 -15.58 21.04 1.97
N PRO A 179 -15.87 22.18 2.64
CA PRO A 179 -15.43 22.41 4.02
C PRO A 179 -15.89 21.37 5.05
N SER A 180 -17.02 20.68 4.78
CA SER A 180 -17.60 19.66 5.67
C SER A 180 -16.73 18.40 5.78
N VAL A 181 -16.03 18.01 4.72
CA VAL A 181 -15.18 16.82 4.67
C VAL A 181 -13.69 17.15 4.65
N TYR A 182 -13.33 18.39 4.30
CA TYR A 182 -11.94 18.85 4.17
C TYR A 182 -11.06 18.44 5.35
N TRP A 183 -11.44 18.79 6.58
CA TRP A 183 -10.61 18.52 7.76
C TRP A 183 -10.43 17.03 8.04
N ILE A 184 -11.42 16.20 7.70
CA ILE A 184 -11.37 14.75 7.85
C ILE A 184 -10.43 14.15 6.79
N THR A 185 -10.54 14.59 5.54
CA THR A 185 -9.74 14.12 4.40
C THR A 185 -8.29 14.64 4.39
N LEU A 186 -8.01 15.74 5.10
CA LEU A 186 -6.68 16.33 5.18
C LEU A 186 -5.68 15.37 5.83
N LEU A 187 -6.08 14.71 6.92
CA LEU A 187 -5.17 13.82 7.66
C LEU A 187 -4.71 12.60 6.82
N PRO A 188 -5.59 11.81 6.17
CA PRO A 188 -5.15 10.76 5.25
C PRO A 188 -4.26 11.27 4.11
N SER A 189 -4.54 12.47 3.58
CA SER A 189 -3.73 13.08 2.52
C SER A 189 -2.31 13.39 3.01
N LEU A 190 -2.18 13.97 4.21
CA LEU A 190 -0.88 14.25 4.84
C LEU A 190 -0.13 12.97 5.23
N LEU A 191 -0.84 11.96 5.73
CA LEU A 191 -0.24 10.66 6.04
C LEU A 191 0.26 9.95 4.78
N ASN A 192 -0.45 10.07 3.65
CA ASN A 192 0.01 9.52 2.38
C ASN A 192 1.27 10.25 1.87
N TYR A 193 1.30 11.59 1.95
CA TYR A 193 2.49 12.37 1.67
C TYR A 193 3.68 11.92 2.54
N TRP A 194 3.47 11.87 3.86
CA TRP A 194 4.48 11.43 4.83
C TRP A 194 4.98 10.03 4.49
N ASN A 195 4.08 9.10 4.18
CA ASN A 195 4.43 7.73 3.84
C ASN A 195 5.37 7.67 2.62
N GLY A 196 5.04 8.40 1.54
CA GLY A 196 5.88 8.47 0.35
C GLY A 196 7.28 9.02 0.63
N GLN A 197 7.38 10.10 1.40
CA GLN A 197 8.67 10.73 1.72
C GLN A 197 9.50 9.90 2.70
N TYR A 198 8.88 9.40 3.76
CA TYR A 198 9.55 8.67 4.82
C TYR A 198 10.17 7.37 4.29
N PHE A 199 9.40 6.56 3.56
CA PHE A 199 9.91 5.29 3.02
C PHE A 199 10.95 5.51 1.92
N MET A 200 10.82 6.56 1.11
CA MET A 200 11.88 6.94 0.17
C MET A 200 13.20 7.26 0.90
N GLN A 201 13.15 8.07 1.96
CA GLN A 201 14.33 8.38 2.77
C GLN A 201 14.97 7.13 3.38
N GLN A 202 14.15 6.22 3.93
CA GLN A 202 14.62 4.96 4.50
C GLN A 202 15.34 4.12 3.45
N VAL A 203 14.73 3.91 2.28
CA VAL A 203 15.32 3.09 1.20
C VAL A 203 16.62 3.69 0.68
N LEU A 204 16.69 5.02 0.51
CA LEU A 204 17.92 5.69 0.09
C LEU A 204 19.03 5.55 1.12
N THR A 205 18.72 5.75 2.40
CA THR A 205 19.69 5.59 3.49
C THR A 205 20.21 4.15 3.55
N ASP A 206 19.31 3.18 3.45
CA ASP A 206 19.65 1.76 3.43
C ASP A 206 20.47 1.35 2.22
N SER A 207 20.23 1.98 1.06
CA SER A 207 20.99 1.74 -0.16
C SER A 207 22.41 2.31 -0.04
N VAL A 208 22.57 3.55 0.44
CA VAL A 208 23.87 4.20 0.58
C VAL A 208 24.73 3.53 1.66
N MET A 209 24.17 3.17 2.81
CA MET A 209 24.93 2.57 3.93
C MET A 209 25.35 1.11 3.70
N LYS A 210 24.78 0.42 2.72
CA LYS A 210 25.04 -1.01 2.46
C LYS A 210 25.66 -1.29 1.09
N LEU A 211 25.82 -0.25 0.26
CA LEU A 211 26.58 -0.29 -0.99
C LEU A 211 28.03 0.17 -0.82
N ASN A 212 28.35 0.78 0.32
CA ASN A 212 29.70 1.12 0.78
C ASN A 212 30.17 0.12 1.85
#